data_AF-A0A514LA28-F1
#
_entry.id   AF-A0A514LA28-F1
#
_cell.length_a   1.000
_cell.length_b   1.000
_cell.length_c   1.000
_cell.angle_alpha   90.00
_cell.angle_beta   90.00
_cell.angle_gamma   90.00
#
_symmetry.space_group_name_H-M   'P 1'
#
loop_
_entity.id
_entity.type
_entity.pdbx_description
1 polymer ?
#
loop_
_entity_poly.entity_id
_entity_poly.type
_entity_poly.pdbx_seq_one_letter_code
_entity_poly.pdbx_strand_id
1 'polypeptide(L)' 'MTKSISCSDAGKDCGWSASADTEEELMTKVTEHVLAEHKEVELNAESISSIKSLIKETS' A
#
# COMPACT_ATOMS: atom_id res chain seq x y z
N MET A 1 3.00 17.49 0.55
CA MET A 1 2.80 16.47 -0.50
C MET A 1 2.32 15.23 0.22
N THR A 2 1.09 14.82 -0.07
CA THR A 2 0.48 13.67 0.60
C THR A 2 0.71 12.44 -0.28
N LYS A 3 1.22 11.36 0.31
CA LYS A 3 1.45 10.09 -0.36
C LYS A 3 0.14 9.30 -0.40
N SER A 4 -0.17 8.67 -1.52
CA SER A 4 -1.37 7.87 -1.70
C SER A 4 -1.07 6.56 -2.43
N ILE A 5 -1.87 5.54 -2.16
CA ILE A 5 -1.79 4.23 -2.81
C ILE A 5 -3.20 3.65 -2.97
N SER A 6 -3.42 2.93 -4.08
CA SER A 6 -4.62 2.13 -4.31
C SER A 6 -4.23 0.69 -4.55
N CYS A 7 -4.94 -0.26 -3.94
CA CYS A 7 -4.72 -1.69 -4.21
C CYS A 7 -4.98 -2.06 -5.67
N SER A 8 -5.80 -1.28 -6.37
CA SER A 8 -5.98 -1.43 -7.82
C SER A 8 -4.70 -1.16 -8.61
N ASP A 9 -3.81 -0.29 -8.11
CA ASP A 9 -2.49 -0.06 -8.72
C ASP A 9 -1.57 -1.28 -8.57
N ALA A 10 -1.81 -2.13 -7.57
CA ALA A 10 -1.11 -3.40 -7.37
C ALA A 10 -1.70 -4.55 -8.21
N GLY A 11 -2.71 -4.29 -9.04
CA GLY A 11 -3.36 -5.29 -9.89
C GLY A 11 -4.23 -6.29 -9.13
N LYS A 12 -4.59 -6.00 -7.87
CA LYS A 12 -5.55 -6.78 -7.09
C LYS A 12 -6.96 -6.26 -7.34
N ASP A 13 -7.93 -7.16 -7.37
CA ASP A 13 -9.36 -6.82 -7.40
C ASP A 13 -9.83 -6.37 -6.01
N CYS A 14 -9.25 -5.26 -5.56
CA CYS A 14 -9.48 -4.66 -4.25
C CYS A 14 -9.60 -3.14 -4.43
N GLY A 15 -10.74 -2.59 -4.00
CA GLY A 15 -11.04 -1.16 -4.07
C GLY A 15 -10.45 -0.33 -2.93
N TRP A 16 -9.60 -0.93 -2.08
CA TRP A 16 -9.00 -0.22 -0.96
C TRP A 16 -7.97 0.80 -1.45
N SER A 17 -8.00 1.99 -0.86
CA SER A 17 -7.01 3.03 -1.08
C SER A 17 -6.77 3.80 0.21
N ALA A 18 -5.58 4.37 0.34
CA ALA A 18 -5.21 5.17 1.49
C ALA A 18 -4.29 6.32 1.10
N SER A 19 -4.28 7.34 1.94
CA SER A 19 -3.33 8.44 1.89
C SER A 19 -2.76 8.76 3.27
N ALA A 20 -1.54 9.29 3.30
CA ALA A 20 -0.85 9.75 4.50
C ALA A 20 0.21 10.79 4.15
N ASP A 21 0.67 11.56 5.14
CA ASP A 21 1.69 12.58 4.92
C ASP A 21 3.08 11.95 4.77
N THR A 22 3.30 10.81 5.41
CA THR A 22 4.57 10.07 5.35
C THR A 22 4.41 8.67 4.75
N GLU A 23 5.51 8.14 4.21
CA GLU A 23 5.54 6.76 3.70
C GLU A 23 5.33 5.75 4.83
N GLU A 24 5.88 6.01 6.02
CA GLU A 24 5.77 5.13 7.18
C GLU A 24 4.32 4.96 7.66
N GLU A 25 3.58 6.07 7.77
CA GLU A 25 2.14 6.04 8.08
C GLU A 25 1.33 5.32 7.01
N LEU A 26 1.66 5.56 5.73
CA LEU A 26 0.97 4.89 4.61
C LEU A 26 1.22 3.38 4.65
N MET A 27 2.48 2.98 4.83
CA MET A 27 2.89 1.57 4.90
C MET A 27 2.25 0.86 6.08
N THR A 28 2.08 1.51 7.23
CA THR A 28 1.37 0.95 8.38
C THR A 28 -0.06 0.57 7.99
N LYS A 29 -0.80 1.48 7.34
CA LYS A 29 -2.17 1.22 6.86
C LYS A 29 -2.22 0.10 5.82
N VAL A 30 -1.25 0.07 4.89
CA VAL A 30 -1.16 -0.98 3.86
C VAL A 30 -0.90 -2.34 4.49
N THR A 31 0.04 -2.43 5.43
CA THR A 31 0.35 -3.67 6.15
C THR A 31 -0.86 -4.20 6.90
N GLU A 32 -1.58 -3.35 7.63
CA GLU A 32 -2.82 -3.74 8.32
C GLU A 32 -3.86 -4.27 7.33
N HIS A 33 -4.06 -3.59 6.20
CA HIS A 33 -5.00 -4.01 5.17
C HIS A 33 -4.62 -5.37 4.56
N VAL A 34 -3.34 -5.56 4.19
CA VAL A 34 -2.86 -6.80 3.59
C VAL A 34 -3.01 -7.97 4.56
N LEU A 35 -2.68 -7.79 5.84
CA LEU A 35 -2.82 -8.84 6.86
C LEU A 35 -4.29 -9.19 7.15
N ALA A 36 -5.22 -8.25 6.96
CA ALA A 36 -6.65 -8.48 7.16
C ALA A 36 -7.30 -9.18 5.94
N GLU A 37 -7.12 -8.60 4.75
CA GLU A 37 -7.88 -8.95 3.53
C GLU A 37 -7.10 -9.83 2.56
N HIS A 38 -5.76 -9.76 2.58
CA HIS A 38 -4.87 -10.44 1.63
C HIS A 38 -3.86 -11.33 2.36
N LYS A 39 -4.35 -12.21 3.25
CA LYS A 39 -3.53 -13.15 4.05
C LYS A 39 -2.63 -14.08 3.22
N GLU A 40 -2.94 -14.24 1.93
CA GLU A 40 -2.13 -14.97 0.95
C GLU A 40 -0.86 -14.22 0.51
N VAL A 41 -0.82 -12.89 0.72
CA VAL A 41 0.31 -12.05 0.36
C VAL A 41 1.31 -12.07 1.51
N GLU A 42 2.49 -12.62 1.24
CA GLU A 42 3.60 -12.58 2.17
C GLU A 42 4.27 -11.20 2.14
N LEU A 43 4.21 -10.48 3.26
CA LEU A 43 4.88 -9.18 3.43
C LEU A 43 6.37 -9.35 3.67
N ASN A 44 7.12 -9.65 2.61
CA ASN A 44 8.58 -9.67 2.59
C ASN A 44 9.16 -8.39 1.98
N ALA A 45 10.50 -8.24 2.03
CA ALA A 45 11.18 -7.04 1.55
C ALA A 45 10.90 -6.73 0.07
N GLU A 46 10.71 -7.75 -0.77
CA GLU A 46 10.39 -7.59 -2.18
C GLU A 46 8.99 -7.02 -2.36
N SER A 47 7.98 -7.62 -1.72
CA SER A 47 6.59 -7.14 -1.77
C SER A 47 6.46 -5.71 -1.23
N ILE A 48 7.18 -5.39 -0.15
CA ILE A 48 7.20 -4.04 0.43
C ILE A 48 7.81 -3.05 -0.55
N SER A 49 8.91 -3.41 -1.22
CA SER A 49 9.53 -2.57 -2.25
C SER A 49 8.59 -2.33 -3.43
N SER A 50 7.90 -3.38 -3.89
CA SER A 50 6.89 -3.28 -4.95
C SER A 50 5.73 -2.36 -4.54
N ILE A 51 5.18 -2.51 -3.34
CA ILE A 51 4.12 -1.64 -2.80
C ILE A 51 4.59 -0.20 -2.75
N LYS A 52 5.80 0.06 -2.23
CA LYS A 52 6.37 1.41 -2.15
C LYS A 52 6.53 2.05 -3.52
N SER A 53 6.91 1.28 -4.53
CA SER A 53 7.01 1.75 -5.92
C SER A 53 5.67 2.20 -6.52
N LEU A 54 4.54 1.78 -5.94
CA LEU A 54 3.19 2.15 -6.40
C LEU A 54 2.66 3.40 -5.68
N ILE A 55 3.35 3.87 -4.63
CA ILE A 55 2.96 5.07 -3.90
C ILE A 55 3.10 6.27 -4.83
N LYS A 56 2.01 7.03 -4.96
CA LYS A 56 1.95 8.27 -5.72
C LYS A 56 2.05 9.45 -4.78
N GLU A 57 2.83 10.45 -5.17
CA GLU A 57 2.84 11.73 -4.48
C GLU A 57 1.77 12.64 -5.07
N THR A 58 0.91 13.14 -4.20
CA THR A 58 -0.17 14.08 -4.54
C THR A 58 0.24 15.45 -4.02
N SER A 59 0.30 16.43 -4.92
CA SER A 59 0.70 17.82 -4.64
C SER A 59 -0.42 18.63 -4.01
#